data_AF-A0A7V3K2C5-F1
#
_entry.id   AF-A0A7V3K2C5-F1
#
_cell.length_a   1.000
_cell.length_b   1.000
_cell.length_c   1.000
_cell.angle_alpha   90.00
_cell.angle_beta   90.00
_cell.angle_gamma   90.00
#
_symmetry.space_group_name_H-M   'P 1'
#
loop_
_entity.id
_entity.type
_entity.pdbx_description
1 polymer ?
#
loop_
_entity_poly.entity_id
_entity_poly.type
_entity_poly.pdbx_seq_one_letter_code
_entity_poly.pdbx_strand_id
1 'polypeptide(L)'
;MSDEPGKIITSLKHRLSVEAAMREMLEATSSEEFEAMAARIARQGAQVIPVILANLGTTDARFRGVLGSVARYLDREEIVYALREVVMQPGRSDQERTTALMILERYLGEEVGDSLYVELSDPVEVARQSLREVAAEAEKGAEAYEEYLRSLEDEPVEVALLVLKAAQALDASLVVEPLRLLAQDPRETVAREA
;
A
#
# COMPACT_ATOMS: atom_id res chain seq x y z
N MET A 1 25.37 4.40 -21.91
CA MET A 1 24.68 5.71 -21.98
C MET A 1 24.86 6.36 -20.63
N SER A 2 25.73 7.36 -20.56
CA SER A 2 26.18 7.96 -19.31
C SER A 2 25.12 8.94 -18.80
N ASP A 3 24.60 8.68 -17.61
CA ASP A 3 23.72 9.60 -16.89
C ASP A 3 24.56 10.79 -16.41
N GLU A 4 24.29 11.99 -16.92
CA GLU A 4 25.07 13.18 -16.60
C GLU A 4 24.75 13.68 -15.17
N PRO A 5 25.74 13.78 -14.26
CA PRO A 5 25.55 14.15 -12.86
C PRO A 5 24.80 15.48 -12.66
N GLY A 6 24.93 16.41 -13.62
CA GLY A 6 24.27 17.71 -13.58
C GLY A 6 22.74 17.64 -13.69
N LYS A 7 22.20 16.76 -14.55
CA LYS A 7 20.75 16.60 -14.73
C LYS A 7 20.07 15.98 -13.51
N ILE A 8 20.75 15.04 -12.85
CA ILE A 8 20.25 14.34 -11.65
C ILE A 8 20.14 15.31 -10.46
N ILE A 9 21.14 16.18 -10.27
CA ILE A 9 21.11 17.18 -9.20
C ILE A 9 19.99 18.19 -9.42
N THR A 10 19.76 18.62 -10.67
CA THR A 10 18.64 19.52 -11.00
C THR A 10 17.29 18.86 -10.77
N SER A 11 17.12 17.58 -11.10
CA SER A 11 15.84 16.88 -10.94
C SER A 11 15.49 16.61 -9.46
N LEU A 12 16.49 16.27 -8.63
CA LEU A 12 16.29 16.09 -7.19
C LEU A 12 15.94 17.42 -6.51
N LYS A 13 16.67 18.49 -6.81
CA LYS A 13 16.39 19.82 -6.27
C LYS A 13 14.98 20.29 -6.66
N HIS A 14 14.55 20.00 -7.88
CA HIS A 14 13.20 20.31 -8.33
C HIS A 14 12.15 19.51 -7.56
N ARG A 15 12.32 18.19 -7.41
CA ARG A 15 11.40 17.34 -6.64
C ARG A 15 11.21 17.84 -5.20
N LEU A 16 12.31 18.17 -4.52
CA LEU A 16 12.28 18.73 -3.17
C LEU A 16 11.55 20.08 -3.12
N SER A 17 11.71 20.93 -4.13
CA SER A 17 11.02 22.22 -4.19
C SER A 17 9.51 22.07 -4.37
N VAL A 18 9.06 21.09 -5.16
CA VAL A 18 7.63 20.80 -5.34
C VAL A 18 7.04 20.26 -4.05
N GLU A 19 7.72 19.32 -3.38
CA GLU A 19 7.26 18.78 -2.10
C GLU A 19 7.19 19.87 -1.02
N ALA A 20 8.19 20.75 -0.92
CA ALA A 20 8.18 21.87 0.00
C ALA A 20 6.97 22.79 -0.25
N ALA A 21 6.71 23.13 -1.51
CA ALA A 21 5.54 23.95 -1.88
C ALA A 21 4.21 23.26 -1.54
N MET A 22 4.12 21.93 -1.65
CA MET A 22 2.94 21.19 -1.17
C MET A 22 2.82 21.27 0.35
N ARG A 23 3.92 21.15 1.10
CA ARG A 23 3.88 21.25 2.56
C ARG A 23 3.47 22.65 3.02
N GLU A 24 3.91 23.69 2.31
CA GLU A 24 3.47 25.08 2.58
C GLU A 24 1.95 25.26 2.46
N MET A 25 1.25 24.45 1.65
CA MET A 25 -0.22 24.53 1.56
C MET A 25 -0.92 24.22 2.88
N LEU A 26 -0.27 23.49 3.79
CA LEU A 26 -0.82 23.19 5.12
C LEU A 26 -0.99 24.44 5.99
N GLU A 27 -0.28 25.52 5.66
CA GLU A 27 -0.31 26.80 6.37
C GLU A 27 -1.31 27.79 5.74
N ALA A 28 -2.00 27.41 4.67
CA ALA A 28 -2.99 28.27 4.02
C ALA A 28 -4.12 28.62 4.99
N THR A 29 -4.48 29.90 5.01
CA THR A 29 -5.44 30.46 5.98
C THR A 29 -6.87 30.54 5.43
N SER A 30 -7.03 30.29 4.13
CA SER A 30 -8.32 30.31 3.45
C SER A 30 -8.38 29.27 2.33
N SER A 31 -9.61 28.87 1.97
CA SER A 31 -9.83 27.94 0.85
C SER A 31 -9.38 28.52 -0.50
N GLU A 32 -9.54 29.83 -0.71
CA GLU A 32 -9.11 30.48 -1.97
C GLU A 32 -7.58 30.46 -2.12
N GLU A 33 -6.85 30.77 -1.04
CA GLU A 33 -5.40 30.66 -1.00
C GLU A 33 -4.93 29.23 -1.27
N PHE A 34 -5.58 28.25 -0.61
CA PHE A 34 -5.27 26.84 -0.76
C PHE A 34 -5.44 26.35 -2.22
N GLU A 35 -6.56 26.69 -2.86
CA GLU A 35 -6.83 26.33 -4.26
C GLU A 35 -5.86 27.05 -5.23
N ALA A 36 -5.54 28.32 -4.97
CA ALA A 36 -4.58 29.06 -5.78
C ALA A 36 -3.16 28.46 -5.70
N MET A 37 -2.75 27.98 -4.51
CA MET A 37 -1.48 27.27 -4.33
C MET A 37 -1.48 25.93 -5.05
N ALA A 38 -2.57 25.15 -4.95
CA ALA A 38 -2.70 23.87 -5.66
C ALA A 38 -2.54 24.03 -7.17
N ALA A 39 -3.29 24.98 -7.77
CA ALA A 39 -3.20 25.29 -9.19
C ALA A 39 -1.81 25.80 -9.59
N ARG A 40 -1.14 26.58 -8.72
CA ARG A 40 0.23 27.06 -8.96
C ARG A 40 1.24 25.92 -9.02
N ILE A 41 1.11 24.93 -8.14
CA ILE A 41 1.99 23.76 -8.14
C ILE A 41 1.72 22.93 -9.40
N ALA A 42 0.46 22.65 -9.72
CA ALA A 42 0.08 21.86 -10.88
C ALA A 42 0.53 22.47 -12.23
N ARG A 43 0.58 23.81 -12.34
CA ARG A 43 1.11 24.52 -13.53
C ARG A 43 2.56 24.18 -13.86
N GLN A 44 3.30 23.55 -12.95
CA GLN A 44 4.63 23.04 -13.28
C GLN A 44 4.56 21.90 -14.29
N GLY A 45 3.48 21.11 -14.32
CA GLY A 45 3.22 20.07 -15.32
C GLY A 45 3.49 18.66 -14.81
N ALA A 46 3.72 17.73 -15.75
CA ALA A 46 3.83 16.29 -15.49
C ALA A 46 4.86 15.90 -14.42
N GLN A 47 5.91 16.70 -14.21
CA GLN A 47 6.93 16.43 -13.19
C GLN A 47 6.45 16.58 -11.74
N VAL A 48 5.24 17.08 -11.52
CA VAL A 48 4.57 17.05 -10.22
C VAL A 48 4.07 15.64 -9.88
N ILE A 49 3.68 14.84 -10.89
CA ILE A 49 3.12 13.49 -10.70
C ILE A 49 4.07 12.61 -9.88
N PRO A 50 5.37 12.48 -10.19
CA PRO A 50 6.29 11.67 -9.39
C PRO A 50 6.40 12.11 -7.92
N VAL A 51 6.20 13.40 -7.62
CA VAL A 51 6.23 13.93 -6.25
C VAL A 51 4.98 13.47 -5.49
N ILE A 52 3.81 13.52 -6.14
CA ILE A 52 2.56 12.98 -5.57
C ILE A 52 2.73 11.50 -5.28
N LEU A 53 3.17 10.71 -6.27
CA LEU A 53 3.32 9.26 -6.12
C LEU A 53 4.30 8.89 -4.99
N ALA A 54 5.41 9.63 -4.84
CA ALA A 54 6.38 9.40 -3.79
C ALA A 54 5.86 9.70 -2.37
N ASN A 55 4.75 10.44 -2.25
CA ASN A 55 4.18 10.87 -0.97
C ASN A 55 2.84 10.17 -0.63
N LEU A 56 2.37 9.23 -1.45
CA LEU A 56 1.11 8.51 -1.21
C LEU A 56 1.11 7.71 0.11
N GLY A 57 2.28 7.27 0.58
CA GLY A 57 2.43 6.55 1.85
C GLY A 57 2.34 7.44 3.10
N THR A 58 2.00 8.72 2.97
CA THR A 58 1.94 9.64 4.11
C THR A 58 0.82 9.28 5.10
N THR A 59 1.14 9.34 6.39
CA THR A 59 0.18 9.15 7.48
C THR A 59 -0.62 10.43 7.81
N ASP A 60 -0.16 11.60 7.36
CA ASP A 60 -0.84 12.89 7.61
C ASP A 60 -2.07 13.06 6.70
N ALA A 61 -3.26 13.04 7.30
CA ALA A 61 -4.54 13.21 6.62
C ALA A 61 -4.68 14.57 5.90
N ARG A 62 -4.13 15.64 6.47
CA ARG A 62 -4.17 16.97 5.84
C ARG A 62 -3.27 17.00 4.61
N PHE A 63 -2.11 16.35 4.69
CA PHE A 63 -1.20 16.24 3.56
C PHE A 63 -1.76 15.35 2.44
N ARG A 64 -2.49 14.26 2.77
CA ARG A 64 -3.27 13.51 1.76
C ARG A 64 -4.27 14.41 1.03
N GLY A 65 -4.92 15.33 1.75
CA GLY A 65 -5.81 16.31 1.16
C GLY A 65 -5.10 17.26 0.18
N VAL A 66 -3.89 17.71 0.53
CA VAL A 66 -3.03 18.50 -0.38
C VAL A 66 -2.71 17.74 -1.66
N LEU A 67 -2.29 16.48 -1.56
CA LEU A 67 -1.96 15.65 -2.73
C LEU A 67 -3.14 15.57 -3.70
N GLY A 68 -4.34 15.31 -3.17
CA GLY A 68 -5.57 15.25 -3.97
C GLY A 68 -5.92 16.60 -4.61
N SER A 69 -5.80 17.71 -3.86
CA SER A 69 -6.11 19.03 -4.38
C SER A 69 -5.15 19.46 -5.49
N VAL A 70 -3.86 19.14 -5.40
CA VAL A 70 -2.92 19.38 -6.51
C VAL A 70 -3.26 18.48 -7.70
N ALA A 71 -3.54 17.20 -7.47
CA ALA A 71 -3.88 16.24 -8.53
C ALA A 71 -5.04 16.70 -9.41
N ARG A 72 -6.05 17.36 -8.82
CA ARG A 72 -7.22 17.90 -9.54
C ARG A 72 -6.88 18.90 -10.65
N TYR A 73 -5.76 19.60 -10.55
CA TYR A 73 -5.34 20.61 -11.52
C TYR A 73 -4.31 20.11 -12.55
N LEU A 74 -3.87 18.85 -12.45
CA LEU A 74 -2.95 18.24 -13.40
C LEU A 74 -3.69 17.77 -14.66
N ASP A 75 -2.93 17.39 -15.69
CA ASP A 75 -3.51 16.68 -16.83
C ASP A 75 -4.21 15.41 -16.34
N ARG A 76 -5.50 15.32 -16.66
CA ARG A 76 -6.37 14.28 -16.11
C ARG A 76 -5.96 12.89 -16.58
N GLU A 77 -5.58 12.74 -17.84
CA GLU A 77 -5.24 11.44 -18.40
C GLU A 77 -3.94 10.92 -17.77
N GLU A 78 -2.93 11.77 -17.64
CA GLU A 78 -1.64 11.41 -17.05
C GLU A 78 -1.75 11.03 -15.56
N ILE A 79 -2.44 11.83 -14.75
CA ILE A 79 -2.54 11.56 -13.31
C ILE A 79 -3.44 10.35 -13.00
N VAL A 80 -4.54 10.16 -13.74
CA VAL A 80 -5.42 8.99 -13.56
C VAL A 80 -4.64 7.72 -13.90
N TYR A 81 -3.94 7.70 -15.04
CA TYR A 81 -3.11 6.55 -15.42
C TYR A 81 -2.07 6.23 -14.34
N ALA A 82 -1.33 7.24 -13.88
CA ALA A 82 -0.28 7.06 -12.88
C ALA A 82 -0.79 6.54 -11.53
N LEU A 83 -1.96 7.00 -11.07
CA LEU A 83 -2.57 6.53 -9.82
C LEU A 83 -3.12 5.11 -9.94
N ARG A 84 -3.75 4.76 -11.08
CA ARG A 84 -4.22 3.39 -11.33
C ARG A 84 -3.06 2.39 -11.31
N GLU A 85 -1.92 2.75 -11.89
CA GLU A 85 -0.70 1.93 -11.81
C GLU A 85 -0.25 1.69 -10.37
N VAL A 86 -0.35 2.67 -9.48
CA VAL A 86 -0.04 2.47 -8.04
C VAL A 86 -1.02 1.50 -7.39
N VAL A 87 -2.32 1.64 -7.66
CA VAL A 87 -3.35 0.76 -7.08
C VAL A 87 -3.12 -0.70 -7.48
N MET A 88 -2.73 -0.95 -8.73
CA MET A 88 -2.52 -2.30 -9.27
C MET A 88 -1.15 -2.89 -8.94
N GLN A 89 -0.22 -2.14 -8.34
CA GLN A 89 1.14 -2.62 -8.04
C GLN A 89 1.19 -3.34 -6.67
N PRO A 90 1.43 -4.67 -6.62
CA PRO A 90 1.46 -5.41 -5.36
C PRO A 90 2.64 -5.05 -4.44
N GLY A 91 3.68 -4.41 -4.98
CA GLY A 91 4.83 -3.95 -4.20
C GLY A 91 4.62 -2.62 -3.48
N ARG A 92 3.45 -1.98 -3.66
CA ARG A 92 3.07 -0.73 -2.96
C ARG A 92 2.35 -1.07 -1.68
N SER A 93 2.60 -0.29 -0.64
CA SER A 93 1.92 -0.44 0.64
C SER A 93 0.42 -0.15 0.52
N ASP A 94 -0.37 -0.75 1.40
CA ASP A 94 -1.82 -0.53 1.47
C ASP A 94 -2.15 0.96 1.69
N GLN A 95 -1.31 1.68 2.44
CA GLN A 95 -1.46 3.13 2.63
C GLN A 95 -1.28 3.91 1.32
N GLU A 96 -0.28 3.58 0.51
CA GLU A 96 -0.07 4.20 -0.80
C GLU A 96 -1.25 3.93 -1.74
N ARG A 97 -1.68 2.66 -1.82
CA ARG A 97 -2.77 2.21 -2.68
C ARG A 97 -4.11 2.83 -2.26
N THR A 98 -4.40 2.86 -0.96
CA THR A 98 -5.60 3.51 -0.39
C THR A 98 -5.60 5.01 -0.65
N THR A 99 -4.45 5.67 -0.50
CA THR A 99 -4.35 7.11 -0.79
C THR A 99 -4.55 7.40 -2.28
N ALA A 100 -4.03 6.54 -3.16
CA ALA A 100 -4.26 6.65 -4.61
C ALA A 100 -5.75 6.49 -4.98
N LEU A 101 -6.43 5.48 -4.42
CA LEU A 101 -7.87 5.27 -4.59
C LEU A 101 -8.69 6.48 -4.12
N MET A 102 -8.40 6.98 -2.92
CA MET A 102 -9.05 8.18 -2.38
C MET A 102 -8.87 9.39 -3.32
N ILE A 103 -7.69 9.58 -3.92
CA ILE A 103 -7.47 10.68 -4.88
C ILE A 103 -8.30 10.47 -6.15
N LEU A 104 -8.28 9.25 -6.72
CA LEU A 104 -9.05 8.90 -7.91
C LEU A 104 -10.54 9.21 -7.73
N GLU A 105 -11.14 8.72 -6.65
CA GLU A 105 -12.58 8.89 -6.42
C GLU A 105 -12.95 10.31 -6.02
N ARG A 106 -12.31 10.83 -4.96
CA ARG A 106 -12.75 12.07 -4.32
C ARG A 106 -12.33 13.33 -5.07
N TYR A 107 -11.18 13.29 -5.74
CA TYR A 107 -10.60 14.48 -6.38
C TYR A 107 -10.71 14.46 -7.90
N LEU A 108 -10.65 13.27 -8.51
CA LEU A 108 -10.69 13.12 -9.96
C LEU A 108 -12.05 12.62 -10.49
N GLY A 109 -12.94 12.20 -9.59
CA GLY A 109 -14.28 11.71 -9.92
C GLY A 109 -14.26 10.40 -10.70
N GLU A 110 -13.21 9.59 -10.52
CA GLU A 110 -13.10 8.27 -11.13
C GLU A 110 -13.87 7.25 -10.29
N GLU A 111 -14.77 6.50 -10.93
CA GLU A 111 -15.37 5.32 -10.32
C GLU A 111 -14.34 4.19 -10.34
N VAL A 112 -13.88 3.78 -9.15
CA VAL A 112 -12.95 2.66 -9.02
C VAL A 112 -13.73 1.44 -8.55
N GLY A 113 -13.62 0.32 -9.27
CA GLY A 113 -14.42 -0.87 -8.98
C GLY A 113 -14.10 -1.49 -7.62
N ASP A 114 -15.13 -2.00 -6.93
CA ASP A 114 -15.04 -2.60 -5.59
C ASP A 114 -13.99 -3.72 -5.46
N SER A 115 -13.68 -4.41 -6.57
CA SER A 115 -12.65 -5.46 -6.59
C SER A 115 -11.26 -4.95 -6.23
N LEU A 116 -10.95 -3.69 -6.55
CA LEU A 116 -9.63 -3.10 -6.24
C LEU A 116 -9.45 -2.87 -4.74
N TYR A 117 -10.55 -2.69 -3.99
CA TYR A 117 -10.53 -2.61 -2.53
C TYR A 117 -10.27 -3.96 -1.86
N VAL A 118 -10.80 -5.04 -2.44
CA VAL A 118 -10.56 -6.42 -1.95
C VAL A 118 -9.09 -6.80 -2.17
N GLU A 119 -8.51 -6.37 -3.28
CA GLU A 119 -7.08 -6.54 -3.58
C GLU A 119 -6.15 -5.66 -2.74
N LEU A 120 -6.67 -4.68 -1.98
CA LEU A 120 -5.86 -3.82 -1.10
C LEU A 120 -5.32 -4.54 0.13
N SER A 121 -5.92 -5.65 0.54
CA SER A 121 -5.44 -6.34 1.73
C SER A 121 -4.18 -7.09 1.36
N ASP A 122 -3.01 -6.72 1.91
CA ASP A 122 -1.78 -7.52 1.73
C ASP A 122 -2.09 -8.96 2.17
N PRO A 123 -2.08 -9.95 1.26
CA PRO A 123 -2.43 -11.32 1.60
C PRO A 123 -1.55 -11.90 2.71
N VAL A 124 -0.31 -11.41 2.84
CA VAL A 124 0.60 -11.77 3.92
C VAL A 124 0.13 -11.18 5.25
N GLU A 125 -0.36 -9.95 5.26
CA GLU A 125 -0.90 -9.31 6.46
C GLU A 125 -2.22 -9.93 6.92
N VAL A 126 -3.08 -10.32 5.97
CA VAL A 126 -4.31 -11.08 6.26
C VAL A 126 -3.95 -12.44 6.88
N ALA A 127 -3.02 -13.17 6.27
CA ALA A 127 -2.53 -14.44 6.81
C ALA A 127 -1.88 -14.26 8.20
N ARG A 128 -1.14 -13.15 8.40
CA ARG A 128 -0.52 -12.81 9.68
C ARG A 128 -1.55 -12.55 10.78
N GLN A 129 -2.60 -11.80 10.47
CA GLN A 129 -3.68 -11.53 11.40
C GLN A 129 -4.43 -12.81 11.76
N SER A 130 -4.72 -13.65 10.77
CA SER A 130 -5.32 -14.96 10.96
C SER A 130 -4.48 -15.85 11.90
N LEU A 131 -3.16 -15.93 11.70
CA LEU A 131 -2.25 -16.67 12.58
C LEU A 131 -2.27 -16.16 14.04
N ARG A 132 -2.36 -14.84 14.25
CA ARG A 132 -2.46 -14.28 15.61
C ARG A 132 -3.79 -14.63 16.29
N GLU A 133 -4.88 -14.59 15.54
CA GLU A 133 -6.21 -14.93 16.06
C GLU A 133 -6.28 -16.41 16.46
N VAL A 134 -5.76 -17.29 15.60
CA VAL A 134 -5.68 -18.72 15.90
C VAL A 134 -4.76 -18.98 17.10
N ALA A 135 -3.61 -18.30 17.19
CA ALA A 135 -2.72 -18.44 18.34
C ALA A 135 -3.37 -17.98 19.66
N ALA A 136 -4.11 -16.87 19.62
CA ALA A 136 -4.86 -16.37 20.79
C ALA A 136 -6.01 -17.30 21.19
N GLU A 137 -6.69 -17.93 20.24
CA GLU A 137 -7.73 -18.91 20.53
C GLU A 137 -7.13 -20.23 21.03
N ALA A 138 -5.96 -20.61 20.52
CA ALA A 138 -5.25 -21.81 20.94
C ALA A 138 -4.76 -21.76 22.40
N GLU A 139 -4.61 -20.56 23.00
CA GLU A 139 -4.39 -20.42 24.44
C GLU A 139 -5.54 -21.01 25.27
N LYS A 140 -6.77 -21.06 24.71
CA LYS A 140 -7.96 -21.61 25.35
C LYS A 140 -8.14 -23.11 25.06
N GLY A 141 -7.55 -23.62 23.97
CA GLY A 141 -7.58 -25.03 23.61
C GLY A 141 -6.91 -25.32 22.27
N ALA A 142 -6.16 -26.42 22.18
CA ALA A 142 -5.37 -26.78 20.99
C ALA A 142 -6.21 -27.05 19.71
N GLU A 143 -7.54 -27.22 19.87
CA GLU A 143 -8.49 -27.47 18.77
C GLU A 143 -8.48 -26.36 17.72
N ALA A 144 -8.17 -25.11 18.11
CA ALA A 144 -8.11 -23.98 17.19
C ALA A 144 -7.05 -24.15 16.09
N TYR A 145 -5.89 -24.73 16.41
CA TYR A 145 -4.87 -25.02 15.40
C TYR A 145 -5.31 -26.14 14.45
N GLU A 146 -5.96 -27.18 14.97
CA GLU A 146 -6.45 -28.29 14.15
C GLU A 146 -7.54 -27.86 13.16
N GLU A 147 -8.42 -26.95 13.57
CA GLU A 147 -9.46 -26.39 12.70
C GLU A 147 -8.87 -25.45 11.64
N TYR A 148 -7.89 -24.62 12.04
CA TYR A 148 -7.18 -23.74 11.12
C TYR A 148 -6.45 -24.53 10.03
N LEU A 149 -5.77 -25.61 10.40
CA LEU A 149 -5.03 -26.44 9.44
C LEU A 149 -5.96 -27.23 8.53
N ARG A 150 -7.06 -27.78 9.06
CA ARG A 150 -8.09 -28.44 8.23
C ARG A 150 -8.65 -27.47 7.19
N SER A 151 -8.90 -26.23 7.59
CA SER A 151 -9.35 -25.20 6.66
C SER A 151 -8.29 -24.90 5.59
N LEU A 152 -7.00 -24.90 5.96
CA LEU A 152 -5.89 -24.62 5.06
C LEU A 152 -5.54 -25.79 4.12
N GLU A 153 -5.89 -27.03 4.47
CA GLU A 153 -5.76 -28.21 3.60
C GLU A 153 -6.67 -28.11 2.37
N ASP A 154 -7.86 -27.51 2.53
CA ASP A 154 -8.83 -27.29 1.44
C ASP A 154 -8.45 -26.11 0.52
N GLU A 155 -7.50 -25.27 0.95
CA GLU A 155 -7.04 -24.10 0.19
C GLU A 155 -5.95 -24.45 -0.85
N PRO A 156 -5.75 -23.61 -1.89
CA PRO A 156 -4.63 -23.75 -2.80
C PRO A 156 -3.26 -23.68 -2.11
N VAL A 157 -2.25 -24.33 -2.71
CA VAL A 157 -0.86 -24.35 -2.19
C VAL A 157 -0.33 -22.94 -1.94
N GLU A 158 -0.66 -21.99 -2.82
CA GLU A 158 -0.24 -20.60 -2.74
C GLU A 158 -0.70 -19.93 -1.45
N VAL A 159 -1.91 -20.26 -0.97
CA VAL A 159 -2.47 -19.72 0.28
C VAL A 159 -1.70 -20.26 1.48
N ALA A 160 -1.37 -21.56 1.49
CA ALA A 160 -0.53 -22.14 2.54
C ALA A 160 0.89 -21.55 2.57
N LEU A 161 1.48 -21.28 1.40
CA LEU A 161 2.78 -20.59 1.31
C LEU A 161 2.72 -19.13 1.80
N LEU A 162 1.59 -18.44 1.63
CA LEU A 162 1.38 -17.10 2.21
C LEU A 162 1.37 -17.14 3.74
N VAL A 163 0.76 -18.17 4.34
CA VAL A 163 0.78 -18.40 5.79
C VAL A 163 2.20 -18.61 6.30
N LEU A 164 3.02 -19.42 5.60
CA LEU A 164 4.44 -19.61 5.94
C LEU A 164 5.24 -18.30 5.85
N LYS A 165 5.00 -17.52 4.79
CA LYS A 165 5.63 -16.21 4.63
C LYS A 165 5.21 -15.24 5.74
N ALA A 166 3.95 -15.26 6.15
CA ALA A 166 3.44 -14.43 7.25
C ALA A 166 4.06 -14.83 8.60
N ALA A 167 4.27 -16.13 8.83
CA ALA A 167 4.86 -16.66 10.05
C ALA A 167 6.30 -16.18 10.28
N GLN A 168 7.08 -15.90 9.23
CA GLN A 168 8.46 -15.40 9.31
C GLN A 168 8.57 -14.05 10.04
N ALA A 169 7.50 -13.26 10.07
CA ALA A 169 7.47 -11.93 10.69
C ALA A 169 6.79 -11.91 12.08
N LEU A 170 6.45 -13.07 12.64
CA LEU A 170 5.80 -13.22 13.93
C LEU A 170 6.76 -13.74 15.00
N ASP A 171 6.40 -13.50 16.26
CA ASP A 171 7.15 -14.04 17.40
C ASP A 171 7.13 -15.57 17.40
N ALA A 172 8.28 -16.19 17.68
CA ALA A 172 8.43 -17.65 17.63
C ALA A 172 7.40 -18.39 18.50
N SER A 173 7.00 -17.83 19.64
CA SER A 173 5.99 -18.42 20.53
C SER A 173 4.60 -18.55 19.88
N LEU A 174 4.30 -17.76 18.84
CA LEU A 174 3.02 -17.77 18.14
C LEU A 174 3.00 -18.73 16.95
N VAL A 175 4.17 -19.12 16.42
CA VAL A 175 4.26 -19.82 15.13
C VAL A 175 4.89 -21.21 15.20
N VAL A 176 5.57 -21.57 16.30
CA VAL A 176 6.22 -22.89 16.42
C VAL A 176 5.22 -24.04 16.25
N GLU A 177 4.05 -23.97 16.87
CA GLU A 177 3.05 -25.03 16.78
C GLU A 177 2.40 -25.10 15.38
N PRO A 178 1.92 -23.99 14.79
CA PRO A 178 1.49 -23.96 13.38
C PRO A 178 2.52 -24.51 12.40
N LEU A 179 3.79 -24.09 12.49
CA LEU A 179 4.84 -24.53 11.59
C LEU A 179 5.14 -26.02 11.75
N ARG A 180 5.16 -26.54 12.98
CA ARG A 180 5.34 -27.98 13.23
C ARG A 180 4.24 -28.82 12.59
N LEU A 181 3.02 -28.30 12.55
CA LEU A 181 1.90 -28.99 11.95
C LEU A 181 1.92 -28.84 10.41
N LEU A 182 2.28 -27.66 9.88
CA LEU A 182 2.49 -27.46 8.43
C LEU A 182 3.65 -28.27 7.87
N ALA A 183 4.69 -28.55 8.66
CA ALA A 183 5.76 -29.48 8.29
C ALA A 183 5.27 -30.93 8.09
N GLN A 184 4.03 -31.23 8.49
CA GLN A 184 3.36 -32.52 8.28
C GLN A 184 2.28 -32.46 7.18
N ASP A 185 2.15 -31.33 6.47
CA ASP A 185 1.16 -31.13 5.41
C ASP A 185 1.35 -32.17 4.28
N PRO A 186 0.26 -32.77 3.74
CA PRO A 186 0.36 -33.75 2.66
C PRO A 186 0.93 -33.18 1.36
N ARG A 187 0.90 -31.86 1.18
CA ARG A 187 1.47 -31.15 0.02
C ARG A 187 2.97 -30.94 0.27
N GLU A 188 3.80 -31.73 -0.41
CA GLU A 188 5.28 -31.74 -0.25
C GLU A 188 5.93 -30.34 -0.28
N THR A 189 5.40 -29.44 -1.11
CA THR A 189 5.93 -28.06 -1.22
C THR A 189 5.70 -27.25 0.05
N VAL A 190 4.54 -27.41 0.70
CA VAL A 190 4.20 -26.73 1.96
C VAL A 190 5.03 -27.30 3.11
N ALA A 191 5.07 -28.63 3.23
CA ALA A 191 5.80 -29.31 4.30
C ALA A 191 7.31 -29.03 4.29
N ARG A 192 7.90 -28.85 3.11
CA ARG A 192 9.34 -28.55 2.98
C ARG A 192 9.69 -27.09 3.35
N GLU A 193 8.76 -26.18 3.12
CA GLU A 193 8.96 -24.74 3.36
C GLU A 193 8.69 -24.34 4.82
N ALA A 194 7.91 -25.15 5.55
CA ALA A 194 7.60 -25.00 6.97
C ALA A 194 8.76 -25.41 7.90
#